data_AF-A0A445A354-F1
#
_entry.id   AF-A0A445A354-F1
#
_cell.length_a   1.000
_cell.length_b   1.000
_cell.length_c   1.000
_cell.angle_alpha   90.00
_cell.angle_beta   90.00
_cell.angle_gamma   90.00
#
_symmetry.space_group_name_H-M   'P 1'
#
loop_
_entity.id
_entity.type
_entity.pdbx_description
1 polymer ?
#
loop_
_entity_poly.entity_id
_entity_poly.type
_entity_poly.pdbx_seq_one_letter_code
_entity_poly.pdbx_strand_id
1 'polypeptide(L)'
;MVAPTTPATVTGTLALVHGFTGESSWFLQLTTIYFAKAGFATCAIDHQGYGFSDGLIAHIPDINPVVDDCIAFFIEFRSRFDPSLPSFLYFESLGGAIALLITLHCRDSLKNVSFVNRA
;
A
#
# COMPACT_ATOMS: atom_id res chain seq x y z
N MET A 1 19.71 -23.01 8.79
CA MET A 1 19.43 -21.86 9.69
C MET A 1 19.83 -20.61 8.95
N VAL A 2 18.89 -19.76 8.57
CA VAL A 2 19.19 -18.47 7.91
C VAL A 2 19.56 -17.47 9.02
N ALA A 3 20.75 -16.89 8.95
CA ALA A 3 21.17 -15.88 9.92
C ALA A 3 20.24 -14.66 9.86
N PRO A 4 19.96 -13.98 11.00
CA PRO A 4 19.22 -12.73 10.98
C PRO A 4 20.05 -11.71 10.21
N THR A 5 19.60 -11.35 9.01
CA THR A 5 20.19 -10.27 8.23
C THR A 5 20.02 -8.98 9.02
N THR A 6 21.11 -8.23 9.21
CA THR A 6 21.09 -6.85 9.72
C THR A 6 19.94 -6.10 9.06
N PRO A 7 19.09 -5.34 9.78
CA PRO A 7 17.99 -4.61 9.15
C PRO A 7 18.59 -3.76 8.03
N ALA A 8 18.22 -4.06 6.79
CA ALA A 8 18.68 -3.29 5.65
C ALA A 8 18.27 -1.83 5.88
N THR A 9 19.19 -0.89 5.70
CA THR A 9 18.86 0.55 5.75
C THR A 9 17.70 0.81 4.81
N VAL A 10 16.59 1.35 5.33
CA VAL A 10 15.40 1.62 4.53
C VAL A 10 15.73 2.72 3.52
N THR A 11 15.61 2.41 2.23
CA THR A 11 15.92 3.31 1.11
C THR A 11 14.67 3.98 0.54
N GLY A 12 13.48 3.53 0.92
CA GLY A 12 12.19 4.06 0.48
C GLY A 12 11.01 3.38 1.15
N THR A 13 9.82 3.90 0.91
CA THR A 13 8.55 3.32 1.38
C THR A 13 7.69 2.89 0.21
N LEU A 14 6.94 1.79 0.36
CA LEU A 14 6.01 1.28 -0.66
C LEU A 14 4.68 0.90 0.00
N ALA A 15 3.62 1.60 -0.36
CA ALA A 15 2.26 1.25 0.02
C ALA A 15 1.60 0.42 -1.08
N LEU A 16 0.98 -0.70 -0.73
CA LEU A 16 0.36 -1.62 -1.67
C LEU A 16 -1.16 -1.59 -1.54
N VAL A 17 -1.84 -1.52 -2.69
CA VAL A 17 -3.31 -1.48 -2.80
C VAL A 17 -3.77 -2.68 -3.61
N HIS A 18 -4.44 -3.64 -2.96
CA HIS A 18 -4.88 -4.87 -3.63
C HIS A 18 -6.08 -4.64 -4.55
N GLY A 19 -6.27 -5.55 -5.52
CA GLY A 19 -7.43 -5.59 -6.42
C GLY A 19 -8.69 -6.19 -5.78
N PHE A 20 -9.79 -6.23 -6.54
CA PHE A 20 -11.12 -6.64 -6.05
C PHE A 20 -11.17 -8.08 -5.53
N THR A 21 -10.37 -9.02 -6.03
CA THR A 21 -10.33 -10.39 -5.51
C THR A 21 -9.12 -10.65 -4.62
N GLY A 22 -8.32 -9.61 -4.38
CA GLY A 22 -7.09 -9.69 -3.61
C GLY A 22 -7.31 -9.43 -2.13
N GLU A 23 -6.25 -9.69 -1.37
CA GLU A 23 -6.11 -9.34 0.04
C GLU A 23 -4.61 -9.26 0.37
N SER A 24 -4.28 -8.71 1.53
CA SER A 24 -2.92 -8.36 1.94
C SER A 24 -2.01 -9.56 2.23
N SER A 25 -2.56 -10.75 2.48
CA SER A 25 -1.79 -11.90 2.96
C SER A 25 -1.17 -12.77 1.85
N TRP A 26 -1.89 -13.12 0.78
CA TRP A 26 -1.34 -14.03 -0.22
C TRP A 26 -0.81 -13.30 -1.45
N PHE A 27 -1.62 -12.39 -2.02
CA PHE A 27 -1.29 -11.75 -3.28
C PHE A 27 -0.18 -10.71 -3.13
N LEU A 28 -0.23 -9.93 -2.06
CA LEU A 28 0.75 -8.87 -1.80
C LEU A 28 2.02 -9.38 -1.13
N GLN A 29 1.98 -10.52 -0.43
CA GLN A 29 3.11 -10.99 0.39
C GLN A 29 4.39 -11.26 -0.40
N LEU A 30 4.32 -11.87 -1.58
CA LEU A 30 5.52 -12.11 -2.38
C LEU A 30 6.11 -10.80 -2.91
N THR A 31 5.25 -9.86 -3.30
CA THR A 31 5.64 -8.53 -3.75
C THR A 31 6.26 -7.71 -2.61
N THR A 32 5.65 -7.71 -1.42
CA THR A 32 6.20 -7.01 -0.25
C THR A 32 7.55 -7.60 0.17
N ILE A 33 7.70 -8.93 0.18
CA ILE A 33 8.99 -9.58 0.49
C ILE A 33 10.05 -9.20 -0.54
N TYR A 34 9.69 -9.15 -1.84
CA TYR A 34 10.62 -8.75 -2.89
C TYR A 34 11.13 -7.31 -2.68
N PHE A 35 10.23 -6.36 -2.43
CA PHE A 35 10.62 -4.97 -2.20
C PHE A 35 11.32 -4.75 -0.86
N ALA A 36 10.94 -5.49 0.19
CA ALA A 36 11.64 -5.48 1.47
C ALA A 36 13.10 -5.92 1.32
N LYS A 37 13.36 -6.96 0.53
CA LYS A 37 14.73 -7.39 0.19
C LYS A 37 15.50 -6.36 -0.64
N ALA A 38 14.80 -5.50 -1.38
CA ALA A 38 15.38 -4.39 -2.12
C ALA A 38 15.60 -3.11 -1.28
N GLY A 39 15.28 -3.15 0.03
CA GLY A 39 15.49 -2.04 0.96
C GLY A 39 14.26 -1.15 1.21
N PHE A 40 13.08 -1.53 0.72
CA PHE A 40 11.86 -0.76 0.96
C PHE A 40 11.14 -1.20 2.24
N ALA A 41 10.67 -0.24 3.03
CA ALA A 41 9.64 -0.52 4.02
C ALA A 41 8.30 -0.62 3.30
N THR A 42 7.53 -1.69 3.54
CA THR A 42 6.28 -1.94 2.82
C THR A 42 5.09 -2.00 3.76
N CYS A 43 3.91 -1.57 3.29
CA CYS A 43 2.64 -1.73 4.00
C CYS A 43 1.49 -2.06 3.05
N ALA A 44 0.46 -2.72 3.56
CA ALA A 44 -0.79 -2.98 2.86
C ALA A 44 -1.93 -2.96 3.89
N ILE A 45 -3.13 -2.61 3.44
CA ILE A 45 -4.37 -2.68 4.21
C ILE A 45 -5.40 -3.44 3.38
N ASP A 46 -6.23 -4.24 4.05
CA ASP A 46 -7.37 -4.88 3.41
C ASP A 46 -8.54 -3.91 3.32
N HIS A 47 -9.14 -3.80 2.14
CA HIS A 47 -10.34 -2.99 1.93
C HIS A 47 -11.51 -3.53 2.77
N GLN A 48 -12.46 -2.66 3.12
CA GLN A 48 -13.69 -3.08 3.81
C GLN A 48 -14.39 -4.21 3.04
N GLY A 49 -14.75 -5.29 3.74
CA GLY A 49 -15.34 -6.51 3.14
C GLY A 49 -14.34 -7.48 2.51
N TYR A 50 -13.03 -7.27 2.69
CA TYR A 50 -11.94 -8.11 2.18
C TYR A 50 -10.96 -8.54 3.26
N GLY A 51 -10.28 -9.66 3.01
CA GLY A 51 -9.20 -10.17 3.86
C GLY A 51 -9.63 -10.28 5.33
N PHE A 52 -8.90 -9.57 6.19
CA PHE A 52 -9.16 -9.52 7.63
C PHE A 52 -9.93 -8.26 8.08
N SER A 53 -10.32 -7.39 7.14
CA SER A 53 -11.12 -6.20 7.44
C SER A 53 -12.60 -6.52 7.55
N ASP A 54 -13.30 -5.77 8.40
CA ASP A 54 -14.74 -5.90 8.60
C ASP A 54 -15.52 -5.49 7.34
N GLY A 55 -16.76 -5.99 7.23
CA GLY A 55 -17.70 -5.63 6.17
C GLY A 55 -18.42 -6.84 5.57
N LEU A 56 -19.35 -6.57 4.66
CA LEU A 56 -19.98 -7.64 3.87
C LEU A 56 -18.97 -8.14 2.83
N ILE A 57 -18.79 -9.46 2.78
CA ILE A 57 -17.78 -10.10 1.92
C ILE A 57 -17.92 -9.64 0.48
N ALA A 58 -16.82 -9.14 -0.07
CA ALA A 58 -16.70 -8.66 -1.45
C ALA A 58 -17.74 -7.60 -1.85
N HIS A 59 -18.12 -6.73 -0.90
CA HIS A 59 -19.12 -5.71 -1.11
C HIS A 59 -18.63 -4.31 -0.70
N ILE A 60 -18.41 -3.45 -1.70
CA ILE A 60 -18.06 -2.05 -1.52
C ILE A 60 -19.20 -1.20 -2.10
N PRO A 61 -20.16 -0.75 -1.27
CA PRO A 61 -21.28 0.07 -1.76
C PRO A 61 -20.85 1.51 -2.07
N ASP A 62 -19.82 2.01 -1.39
CA ASP A 62 -19.20 3.31 -1.61
C ASP A 62 -17.67 3.16 -1.54
N ILE A 63 -16.96 3.70 -2.52
CA ILE A 63 -15.50 3.63 -2.62
C ILE A 63 -14.80 4.69 -1.75
N ASN A 64 -15.48 5.78 -1.39
CA ASN A 64 -14.86 6.89 -0.66
C ASN A 64 -14.31 6.47 0.72
N PRO A 65 -15.06 5.71 1.56
CA PRO A 65 -14.53 5.24 2.84
C PRO A 65 -13.28 4.36 2.69
N VAL A 66 -13.23 3.51 1.63
CA VAL A 66 -12.07 2.67 1.33
C VAL A 66 -10.85 3.53 0.96
N VAL A 67 -11.06 4.59 0.18
CA VAL A 67 -10.01 5.55 -0.17
C VAL A 67 -9.51 6.30 1.06
N ASP A 68 -10.41 6.75 1.93
CA ASP A 68 -10.07 7.48 3.16
C ASP A 68 -9.25 6.60 4.12
N ASP A 69 -9.65 5.34 4.31
CA ASP A 69 -8.92 4.36 5.11
C ASP A 69 -7.50 4.14 4.57
N CYS A 70 -7.37 3.99 3.25
CA CYS A 70 -6.06 3.86 2.59
C CYS A 70 -5.20 5.10 2.82
N ILE A 71 -5.74 6.31 2.64
CA ILE A 71 -5.01 7.57 2.85
C ILE A 71 -4.52 7.66 4.30
N ALA A 72 -5.42 7.46 5.26
CA ALA A 72 -5.10 7.55 6.69
C ALA A 72 -4.00 6.56 7.07
N PHE A 73 -4.14 5.30 6.63
CA PHE A 73 -3.16 4.25 6.90
C PHE A 73 -1.79 4.54 6.26
N PHE A 74 -1.76 5.01 5.01
CA PHE A 74 -0.51 5.30 4.30
C PHE A 74 0.20 6.54 4.84
N ILE A 75 -0.53 7.58 5.26
CA ILE A 75 0.05 8.75 5.92
C ILE A 75 0.68 8.34 7.25
N GLU A 76 -0.05 7.60 8.08
CA GLU A 76 0.43 7.10 9.37
C GLU A 76 1.68 6.23 9.18
N PHE A 77 1.66 5.30 8.23
CA PHE A 77 2.82 4.48 7.90
C PHE A 77 4.02 5.34 7.44
N ARG A 78 3.80 6.30 6.51
CA ARG A 78 4.86 7.16 5.96
C ARG A 78 5.51 8.04 7.03
N SER A 79 4.75 8.45 8.05
CA SER A 79 5.21 9.31 9.15
C SER A 79 6.33 8.69 9.99
N ARG A 80 6.44 7.34 9.98
CA ARG A 80 7.43 6.57 10.75
C ARG A 80 8.83 6.59 10.12
N PHE A 81 8.98 7.16 8.94
CA PHE A 81 10.21 7.17 8.15
C PHE A 81 10.65 8.59 7.80
N ASP A 82 11.95 8.77 7.54
CA ASP A 82 12.52 10.06 7.15
C ASP A 82 11.76 10.67 5.94
N PRO A 83 11.23 11.91 6.03
CA PRO A 83 10.50 12.59 4.96
C PRO A 83 11.27 12.76 3.64
N SER A 84 12.60 12.69 3.66
CA SER A 84 13.45 12.76 2.46
C SER A 84 13.45 11.47 1.63
N LEU A 85 13.08 10.33 2.24
CA LEU A 85 13.00 9.06 1.53
C LEU A 85 11.86 9.07 0.49
N PRO A 86 12.08 8.46 -0.69
CA PRO A 86 11.03 8.36 -1.69
C PRO A 86 9.90 7.45 -1.18
N SER A 87 8.68 7.76 -1.61
CA SER A 87 7.49 6.99 -1.27
C SER A 87 6.75 6.59 -2.54
N PHE A 88 6.28 5.36 -2.59
CA PHE A 88 5.66 4.80 -3.77
C PHE A 88 4.33 4.13 -3.45
N LEU A 89 3.44 4.12 -4.44
CA LEU A 89 2.21 3.34 -4.41
C LEU A 89 2.28 2.23 -5.46
N TYR A 90 2.07 0.99 -5.03
CA TYR A 90 1.91 -0.18 -5.88
C TYR A 90 0.45 -0.63 -5.84
N PHE A 91 -0.09 -1.03 -6.98
CA PHE A 91 -1.50 -1.38 -7.08
C PHE A 91 -1.75 -2.43 -8.14
N GLU A 92 -2.90 -3.10 -8.03
CA GLU A 92 -3.33 -4.12 -8.99
C GLU A 92 -4.84 -4.00 -9.25
N SER A 93 -5.27 -4.12 -10.52
CA SER A 93 -6.69 -4.11 -10.93
C SER A 93 -7.50 -2.95 -10.29
N LEU A 94 -8.56 -3.25 -9.50
CA LEU A 94 -9.34 -2.25 -8.74
C LEU A 94 -8.46 -1.34 -7.88
N GLY A 95 -7.36 -1.86 -7.33
CA GLY A 95 -6.40 -1.09 -6.56
C GLY A 95 -5.83 0.08 -7.35
N GLY A 96 -5.77 0.00 -8.68
CA GLY A 96 -5.36 1.12 -9.53
C GLY A 96 -6.37 2.26 -9.57
N ALA A 97 -7.67 1.96 -9.53
CA ALA A 97 -8.70 2.99 -9.41
C ALA A 97 -8.64 3.66 -8.03
N ILE A 98 -8.46 2.88 -6.96
CA ILE A 98 -8.27 3.39 -5.59
C ILE A 98 -7.00 4.26 -5.52
N ALA A 99 -5.88 3.79 -6.08
CA ALA A 99 -4.62 4.53 -6.18
C ALA A 99 -4.78 5.87 -6.89
N LEU A 100 -5.53 5.89 -7.99
CA LEU A 100 -5.83 7.11 -8.72
C LEU A 100 -6.68 8.07 -7.87
N LEU A 101 -7.71 7.57 -7.19
CA LEU A 101 -8.55 8.36 -6.30
C LEU A 101 -7.74 8.96 -5.14
N ILE A 102 -6.88 8.18 -4.48
CA ILE A 102 -5.95 8.64 -3.45
C ILE A 102 -5.11 9.81 -3.98
N THR A 103 -4.58 9.67 -5.20
CA THR A 103 -3.73 10.70 -5.82
C THR A 103 -4.50 11.99 -6.09
N LEU A 104 -5.73 11.87 -6.58
CA LEU A 104 -6.59 13.02 -6.85
C LEU A 104 -7.03 13.71 -5.56
N HIS A 105 -7.31 12.94 -4.51
CA HIS A 105 -7.69 13.45 -3.19
C HIS A 105 -6.54 14.22 -2.53
N CYS A 106 -5.30 13.72 -2.69
CA CYS A 106 -4.12 14.28 -2.03
C CYS A 106 -3.29 15.19 -2.95
N ARG A 107 -3.87 15.75 -4.02
CA ARG A 107 -3.17 16.61 -5.01
C ARG A 107 -2.38 17.77 -4.39
N ASP A 108 -2.75 18.22 -3.18
CA ASP A 108 -2.03 19.27 -2.45
C ASP A 108 -0.97 18.73 -1.47
N SER A 109 -1.04 17.46 -1.06
CA SER A 109 -0.21 16.88 0.02
C SER A 109 0.87 15.88 -0.45
N LEU A 110 0.75 15.25 -1.62
CA LEU A 110 1.67 14.19 -2.09
C LEU A 110 2.62 14.63 -3.21
N LYS A 111 3.37 15.72 -3.01
CA LYS A 111 4.36 16.20 -4.00
C LYS A 111 5.50 15.22 -4.31
N ASN A 112 5.66 14.15 -3.52
CA ASN A 112 6.80 13.22 -3.58
C ASN A 112 6.41 11.73 -3.74
N VAL A 113 5.18 11.41 -4.17
CA VAL A 113 4.76 10.01 -4.37
C VAL A 113 4.88 9.61 -5.84
N SER A 114 5.63 8.55 -6.10
CA SER A 114 5.83 7.97 -7.43
C SER A 114 5.05 6.65 -7.57
N PHE A 115 4.50 6.36 -8.74
CA PHE A 115 3.68 5.16 -8.96
C PHE A 115 4.49 4.01 -9.56
N VAL A 116 4.29 2.79 -9.06
CA VAL A 116 4.85 1.57 -9.65
C VAL A 116 3.70 0.65 -10.01
N ASN A 117 3.46 0.47 -11.31
CA ASN A 117 2.49 -0.50 -11.82
C ASN A 117 3.24 -1.70 -12.43
N ARG A 118 2.76 -2.92 -12.19
CA ARG A 118 3.21 -4.11 -12.93
C ARG A 118 2.03 -4.60 -13.77
N ALA A 119 2.16 -4.45 -15.10
CA ALA A 119 1.26 -5.06 -16.07
C ALA A 119 1.42 -6.60 -16.08
#